data_AF-A0A812WJ26-F1
#
_entry.id   AF-A0A812WJ26-F1
#
_cell.length_a   1.000
_cell.length_b   1.000
_cell.length_c   1.000
_cell.angle_alpha   90.00
_cell.angle_beta   90.00
_cell.angle_gamma   90.00
#
_symmetry.space_group_name_H-M   'P 1'
#
loop_
_entity.id
_entity.type
_entity.pdbx_description
1 polymer ?
#
loop_
_entity_poly.entity_id
_entity_poly.type
_entity_poly.pdbx_seq_one_letter_code
_entity_poly.pdbx_strand_id
1 'polypeptide(L)'
;MDAGHDISAPMWVVRAMDIIRMSGTPKHHQELKQMGLLVRHERHHFTIFVSHQWLGGDHPDPHGLQVDVLRQALKNIIEGNVQAELDVFTQFSGKNRKISAKERVQIRDSLIWFDWFSVPQMVCAHRNDPTIRAEQLSSIRSIPSFIQASDMFIALVPPLLSRSTRSMVGFSSWLVRGWCRTEMWCKLLGSDTVDVPILIVSAADKLEFVGPYSWVQALAQNEGDFAMEGDRHLCRSVVQGALDLKLARLAQDKKQRSWFRYLAARYADFICAPAPSRNAEDFVSHFRFSSMEACVSTRSGMGAVACAALSGDIAMLRRLVNMKASLEATKIPALWEAALPLNASPLIMTLTRGNRGEAAAEELLKLRADANAVEGNGGAPVAYCTTPNSVDLLVAYGADVNLRLAPTMISPLCGMCARGAPPATVAALLKHRAEVNLNEGGLGQSALQFMSIFANGNLHSVQVAQTLLEAAAEVNKPANIGPVFRIVEMASRGVKLCTKEPPLLVSWFAEMSTTPLGAASFFGCPETLSFKGLGQFTAWC
;
A
#
# COMPACT_ATOMS: atom_id res chain seq x y z
N MET A 1 32.53 2.71 3.34
CA MET A 1 32.72 1.82 2.17
C MET A 1 31.50 1.99 1.31
N ASP A 2 31.71 2.54 0.11
CA ASP A 2 30.66 2.90 -0.84
C ASP A 2 29.79 1.70 -1.19
N ALA A 3 28.51 1.75 -0.82
CA ALA A 3 27.52 0.84 -1.35
C ALA A 3 27.16 1.34 -2.76
N GLY A 4 27.86 0.78 -3.74
CA GLY A 4 27.64 1.03 -5.16
C GLY A 4 26.23 0.69 -5.60
N HIS A 5 25.38 1.70 -5.71
CA HIS A 5 24.67 1.88 -6.96
C HIS A 5 25.51 2.85 -7.78
N ASP A 6 26.05 2.36 -8.88
CA ASP A 6 26.67 3.19 -9.89
C ASP A 6 25.58 4.14 -10.38
N ILE A 7 25.57 5.39 -9.88
CA ILE A 7 24.68 6.43 -10.37
C ILE A 7 25.17 6.70 -11.80
N SER A 8 24.61 5.97 -12.76
CA SER A 8 25.06 6.03 -14.15
C SER A 8 24.70 7.37 -14.80
N ALA A 9 23.81 8.15 -14.19
CA ALA A 9 23.41 9.48 -14.65
C ALA A 9 23.25 10.50 -13.49
N PRO A 10 23.66 11.76 -13.69
CA PRO A 10 23.38 12.81 -12.71
C PRO A 10 21.87 12.98 -12.51
N MET A 11 21.46 13.13 -11.24
CA MET A 11 20.08 13.45 -10.89
C MET A 11 19.84 14.95 -11.11
N TRP A 12 18.97 15.27 -12.06
CA TRP A 12 18.55 16.64 -12.36
C TRP A 12 17.22 16.97 -11.69
N VAL A 13 17.10 18.17 -11.14
CA VAL A 13 15.97 18.60 -10.33
C VAL A 13 15.71 20.10 -10.52
N VAL A 14 14.54 20.57 -10.08
CA VAL A 14 14.13 21.98 -10.17
C VAL A 14 13.72 22.46 -8.78
N ARG A 15 14.03 23.70 -8.40
CA ARG A 15 13.60 24.25 -7.09
C ARG A 15 12.07 24.31 -7.00
N ALA A 16 11.50 23.94 -5.86
CA ALA A 16 10.05 23.97 -5.63
C ALA A 16 9.43 25.34 -5.92
N MET A 17 10.09 26.42 -5.47
CA MET A 17 9.64 27.80 -5.73
C MET A 17 9.66 28.18 -7.22
N ASP A 18 10.56 27.60 -8.02
CA ASP A 18 10.58 27.84 -9.46
C ASP A 18 9.41 27.11 -10.15
N ILE A 19 9.07 25.89 -9.70
CA ILE A 19 7.88 25.18 -10.17
C ILE A 19 6.59 25.93 -9.84
N ILE A 20 6.47 26.45 -8.63
CA ILE A 20 5.31 27.24 -8.17
C ILE A 20 5.14 28.52 -8.99
N ARG A 21 6.24 29.15 -9.43
CA ARG A 21 6.20 30.38 -10.25
C ARG A 21 5.92 30.13 -11.73
N MET A 22 6.27 28.95 -12.24
CA MET A 22 5.93 28.56 -13.60
C MET A 22 4.41 28.34 -13.73
N SER A 23 3.87 28.53 -14.92
CA SER A 23 2.46 28.32 -15.23
C SER A 23 2.28 27.48 -16.49
N GLY A 24 1.09 26.89 -16.64
CA GLY A 24 0.75 26.04 -17.79
C GLY A 24 1.55 24.74 -17.86
N THR A 25 1.63 24.17 -19.06
CA THR A 25 2.29 22.89 -19.34
C THR A 25 3.75 22.88 -18.86
N PRO A 26 4.20 21.83 -18.15
CA PRO A 26 5.58 21.74 -17.67
C PRO A 26 6.56 21.69 -18.84
N LYS A 27 7.56 22.57 -18.79
CA LYS A 27 8.66 22.61 -19.76
C LYS A 27 9.51 21.34 -19.65
N HIS A 28 10.02 20.86 -20.78
CA HIS A 28 10.84 19.66 -20.81
C HIS A 28 12.29 19.93 -20.37
N HIS A 29 13.03 18.85 -20.11
CA HIS A 29 14.40 18.87 -19.59
C HIS A 29 15.33 19.88 -20.28
N GLN A 30 15.44 19.82 -21.61
CA GLN A 30 16.38 20.67 -22.36
C GLN A 30 16.01 22.16 -22.30
N GLU A 31 14.73 22.50 -22.29
CA GLU A 31 14.28 23.89 -22.17
C GLU A 31 14.60 24.45 -20.77
N LEU A 32 14.31 23.70 -19.70
CA LEU A 32 14.67 24.12 -18.34
C LEU A 32 16.19 24.22 -18.12
N LYS A 33 16.97 23.37 -18.80
CA LYS A 33 18.43 23.45 -18.81
C LYS A 33 18.92 24.74 -19.50
N GLN A 34 18.33 25.12 -20.63
CA GLN A 34 18.64 26.39 -21.32
C GLN A 34 18.24 27.61 -20.49
N MET A 35 17.14 27.53 -19.75
CA MET A 35 16.69 28.59 -18.84
C MET A 35 17.51 28.68 -17.54
N GLY A 36 18.46 27.77 -17.29
CA GLY A 36 19.23 27.72 -16.05
C GLY A 36 18.42 27.35 -14.80
N LEU A 37 17.24 26.76 -14.99
CA LEU A 37 16.34 26.33 -13.89
C LEU A 37 16.60 24.89 -13.45
N LEU A 38 17.25 24.09 -14.30
CA LEU A 38 17.62 22.72 -13.99
C LEU A 38 18.95 22.67 -13.24
N VAL A 39 18.96 22.09 -12.04
CA VAL A 39 20.13 21.97 -11.18
C VAL A 39 20.49 20.52 -10.90
N ARG A 40 21.75 20.25 -10.60
CA ARG A 40 22.20 18.92 -10.16
C ARG A 40 21.88 18.74 -8.69
N HIS A 41 21.31 17.59 -8.35
CA HIS A 41 21.06 17.22 -6.96
C HIS A 41 22.38 16.98 -6.20
N GLU A 42 22.40 17.43 -4.94
CA GLU A 42 23.45 17.13 -3.98
C GLU A 42 22.80 16.65 -2.67
N ARG A 43 23.41 15.65 -2.01
CA ARG A 43 22.82 14.89 -0.88
C ARG A 43 22.30 15.71 0.31
N HIS A 44 22.71 16.97 0.46
CA HIS A 44 22.29 17.81 1.58
C HIS A 44 21.00 18.60 1.30
N HIS A 45 20.49 18.57 0.07
CA HIS A 45 19.25 19.24 -0.29
C HIS A 45 18.05 18.35 -0.04
N PHE A 46 17.04 18.90 0.64
CA PHE A 46 15.77 18.22 0.80
C PHE A 46 15.11 18.03 -0.56
N THR A 47 14.89 16.79 -0.96
CA THR A 47 14.44 16.45 -2.31
C THR A 47 13.11 15.70 -2.29
N ILE A 48 12.17 16.15 -3.12
CA ILE A 48 10.86 15.54 -3.29
C ILE A 48 10.82 14.82 -4.62
N PHE A 49 10.59 13.51 -4.58
CA PHE A 49 10.33 12.71 -5.76
C PHE A 49 8.83 12.75 -6.07
N VAL A 50 8.44 13.23 -7.25
CA VAL A 50 7.05 13.23 -7.69
C VAL A 50 6.84 12.11 -8.69
N SER A 51 6.06 11.10 -8.28
CA SER A 51 5.55 10.04 -9.13
C SER A 51 4.15 10.37 -9.62
N HIS A 52 3.85 10.05 -10.87
CA HIS A 52 2.55 10.34 -11.46
C HIS A 52 2.22 9.43 -12.65
N GLN A 53 1.00 9.54 -13.18
CA GLN A 53 0.56 8.82 -14.37
C GLN A 53 0.53 9.73 -15.59
N TRP A 54 1.13 9.27 -16.70
CA TRP A 54 1.09 9.97 -17.98
C TRP A 54 -0.34 10.01 -18.55
N LEU A 55 -0.82 11.19 -18.93
CA LEU A 55 -2.15 11.42 -19.53
C LEU A 55 -2.15 11.29 -21.06
N GLY A 56 -0.97 11.27 -21.68
CA GLY A 56 -0.79 11.15 -23.13
C GLY A 56 0.44 10.31 -23.46
N GLY A 57 0.56 9.91 -24.73
CA GLY A 57 1.72 9.11 -25.20
C GLY A 57 2.99 9.95 -25.38
N ASP A 58 2.86 11.17 -25.89
CA ASP A 58 4.00 12.03 -26.22
C ASP A 58 4.32 13.07 -25.14
N HIS A 59 3.40 13.30 -24.21
CA HIS A 59 3.55 14.25 -23.12
C HIS A 59 2.78 13.77 -21.89
N PRO A 60 3.39 13.82 -20.69
CA PRO A 60 2.79 13.25 -19.49
C PRO A 60 1.64 14.10 -18.92
N ASP A 61 1.70 15.42 -19.10
CA ASP A 61 0.66 16.36 -18.67
C ASP A 61 0.41 17.48 -19.70
N PRO A 62 -0.22 17.18 -20.86
CA PRO A 62 -0.24 18.08 -22.03
C PRO A 62 -0.83 19.47 -21.76
N HIS A 63 -1.74 19.56 -20.79
CA HIS A 63 -2.46 20.79 -20.43
C HIS A 63 -1.99 21.37 -19.08
N GLY A 64 -0.99 20.76 -18.42
CA GLY A 64 -0.49 21.22 -17.13
C GLY A 64 -1.43 20.96 -15.94
N LEU A 65 -2.45 20.10 -16.10
CA LEU A 65 -3.48 19.89 -15.07
C LEU A 65 -2.94 19.21 -13.82
N GLN A 66 -2.03 18.24 -13.97
CA GLN A 66 -1.41 17.58 -12.82
C GLN A 66 -0.44 18.54 -12.13
N VAL A 67 0.42 19.20 -12.90
CA VAL A 67 1.42 20.11 -12.35
C VAL A 67 0.77 21.33 -11.69
N ASP A 68 -0.38 21.80 -12.18
CA ASP A 68 -1.16 22.84 -11.50
C ASP A 68 -1.66 22.40 -10.12
N VAL A 69 -2.15 21.15 -10.00
CA VAL A 69 -2.48 20.56 -8.69
C VAL A 69 -1.25 20.50 -7.79
N LEU A 70 -0.10 20.06 -8.30
CA LEU A 70 1.15 20.04 -7.54
C LEU A 70 1.56 21.43 -7.07
N ARG A 71 1.53 22.44 -7.94
CA ARG A 71 1.87 23.84 -7.63
C ARG A 71 1.00 24.37 -6.49
N GLN A 72 -0.31 24.19 -6.61
CA GLN A 72 -1.25 24.69 -5.59
C GLN A 72 -1.15 23.90 -4.29
N ALA A 73 -0.95 22.58 -4.34
CA ALA A 73 -0.73 21.76 -3.15
C ALA A 73 0.55 22.18 -2.40
N LEU A 74 1.67 22.34 -3.11
CA LEU A 74 2.92 22.83 -2.51
C LEU A 74 2.73 24.21 -1.88
N LYS A 75 2.05 25.13 -2.56
CA LYS A 75 1.72 26.46 -2.02
C LYS A 75 0.90 26.35 -0.74
N ASN A 76 -0.18 25.57 -0.74
CA ASN A 76 -1.04 25.37 0.42
C ASN A 76 -0.29 24.73 1.60
N ILE A 77 0.61 23.77 1.33
CA ILE A 77 1.47 23.19 2.36
C ILE A 77 2.41 24.25 2.93
N ILE A 78 3.09 25.04 2.10
CA ILE A 78 4.05 26.04 2.56
C ILE A 78 3.35 27.10 3.42
N GLU A 79 2.16 27.54 3.01
CA GLU A 79 1.39 28.61 3.66
C GLU A 79 0.70 28.19 4.96
N GLY A 80 0.52 26.90 5.22
CA GLY A 80 -0.23 26.45 6.40
C GLY A 80 -1.70 26.12 6.14
N ASN A 81 -2.18 26.31 4.90
CA ASN A 81 -3.60 26.26 4.55
C ASN A 81 -4.17 24.84 4.48
N VAL A 82 -3.32 23.83 4.48
CA VAL A 82 -3.73 22.42 4.44
C VAL A 82 -2.87 21.57 5.39
N GLN A 83 -3.50 20.51 5.89
CA GLN A 83 -2.86 19.42 6.61
C GLN A 83 -3.00 18.13 5.81
N ALA A 84 -1.96 17.31 5.82
CA ALA A 84 -2.09 15.95 5.33
C ALA A 84 -2.80 15.09 6.37
N GLU A 85 -3.81 14.35 5.93
CA GLU A 85 -4.51 13.36 6.74
C GLU A 85 -3.74 12.04 6.76
N LEU A 86 -3.96 11.21 7.78
CA LEU A 86 -3.52 9.82 7.76
C LEU A 86 -4.72 8.93 7.49
N ASP A 87 -4.51 7.83 6.77
CA ASP A 87 -5.55 6.83 6.62
C ASP A 87 -5.99 6.26 7.99
N VAL A 88 -7.26 5.84 8.03
CA VAL A 88 -7.91 5.32 9.22
C VAL A 88 -7.14 4.15 9.86
N PHE A 89 -6.58 3.26 9.03
CA PHE A 89 -5.88 2.06 9.50
C PHE A 89 -4.56 2.43 10.19
N THR A 90 -3.81 3.36 9.59
CA THR A 90 -2.58 3.89 10.18
C THR A 90 -2.86 4.64 11.49
N GLN A 91 -3.94 5.43 11.58
CA GLN A 91 -4.33 6.08 12.83
C GLN A 91 -4.71 5.07 13.93
N PHE A 92 -5.36 3.96 13.55
CA PHE A 92 -5.69 2.86 14.47
C PHE A 92 -4.44 2.21 15.10
N SER A 93 -3.28 2.28 14.43
CA SER A 93 -2.00 1.82 14.98
C SER A 93 -1.38 2.79 16.01
N GLY A 94 -2.06 3.89 16.33
CA GLY A 94 -1.60 4.92 17.27
C GLY A 94 -0.70 5.99 16.64
N LYS A 95 -0.55 5.97 15.31
CA LYS A 95 0.26 6.95 14.58
C LYS A 95 -0.57 8.19 14.24
N ASN A 96 -0.02 9.36 14.49
CA ASN A 96 -0.62 10.63 14.09
C ASN A 96 0.46 11.58 13.56
N ARG A 97 0.76 11.47 12.27
CA ARG A 97 1.75 12.26 11.55
C ARG A 97 1.07 13.44 10.88
N LYS A 98 1.66 14.61 11.06
CA LYS A 98 1.28 15.87 10.39
C LYS A 98 2.50 16.47 9.73
N ILE A 99 2.29 17.35 8.75
CA ILE A 99 3.38 18.15 8.18
C ILE A 99 3.78 19.23 9.20
N SER A 100 4.95 19.07 9.80
CA SER A 100 5.48 19.98 10.80
C SER A 100 5.88 21.34 10.20
N ALA A 101 5.98 22.38 11.05
CA ALA A 101 6.48 23.70 10.61
C ALA A 101 7.90 23.60 9.99
N LYS A 102 8.74 22.70 10.51
CA LYS A 102 10.07 22.41 9.94
C LYS A 102 9.97 21.80 8.54
N GLU A 103 9.10 20.80 8.35
CA GLU A 103 8.88 20.19 7.04
C GLU A 103 8.33 21.22 6.03
N ARG A 104 7.46 22.16 6.45
CA ARG A 104 6.98 23.24 5.55
C ARG A 104 8.12 24.11 5.02
N VAL A 105 9.08 24.46 5.88
CA VAL A 105 10.30 25.18 5.48
C VAL A 105 11.14 24.33 4.53
N GLN A 106 11.34 23.05 4.85
CA GLN A 106 12.08 22.13 3.97
C GLN A 106 11.42 21.97 2.59
N ILE A 107 10.09 21.88 2.53
CA ILE A 107 9.32 21.78 1.29
C ILE A 107 9.45 23.08 0.46
N ARG A 108 9.39 24.24 1.10
CA ARG A 108 9.61 25.54 0.42
C ARG A 108 10.99 25.59 -0.25
N ASP A 109 12.01 25.15 0.47
CA ASP A 109 13.40 25.21 0.03
C ASP A 109 13.85 23.93 -0.72
N SER A 110 12.90 23.07 -1.09
CA SER A 110 13.18 21.76 -1.66
C SER A 110 13.54 21.78 -3.15
N LEU A 111 14.16 20.69 -3.57
CA LEU A 111 14.34 20.32 -4.98
C LEU A 111 13.30 19.28 -5.38
N ILE A 112 12.71 19.44 -6.56
CA ILE A 112 11.68 18.56 -7.09
C ILE A 112 12.28 17.73 -8.23
N TRP A 113 12.12 16.42 -8.13
CA TRP A 113 12.32 15.49 -9.22
C TRP A 113 10.98 15.15 -9.85
N PHE A 114 10.89 15.24 -11.17
CA PHE A 114 9.71 14.88 -11.95
C PHE A 114 10.20 14.35 -13.30
N ASP A 115 9.76 13.16 -13.70
CA ASP A 115 10.33 12.43 -14.83
C ASP A 115 10.47 13.27 -16.11
N TRP A 116 9.48 14.09 -16.45
CA TRP A 116 9.44 14.90 -17.66
C TRP A 116 10.61 15.88 -17.79
N PHE A 117 10.93 16.60 -16.73
CA PHE A 117 11.99 17.61 -16.75
C PHE A 117 13.29 17.14 -16.11
N SER A 118 13.24 16.11 -15.28
CA SER A 118 14.43 15.51 -14.66
C SER A 118 15.12 14.50 -15.58
N VAL A 119 14.41 13.92 -16.55
CA VAL A 119 14.95 12.99 -17.55
C VAL A 119 15.01 13.66 -18.92
N PRO A 120 16.12 13.55 -19.67
CA PRO A 120 16.19 14.01 -21.05
C PRO A 120 15.07 13.42 -21.93
N GLN A 121 14.38 14.26 -22.70
CA GLN A 121 13.25 13.84 -23.53
C GLN A 121 13.63 13.70 -25.01
N MET A 122 13.53 12.49 -25.55
CA MET A 122 13.77 12.23 -26.99
C MET A 122 12.75 12.90 -27.91
N VAL A 123 11.50 13.03 -27.47
CA VAL A 123 10.39 13.57 -28.28
C VAL A 123 10.64 15.03 -28.69
N CYS A 124 11.44 15.75 -27.91
CA CYS A 124 11.77 17.17 -28.13
C CYS A 124 13.11 17.40 -28.83
N ALA A 125 13.94 16.36 -29.00
CA ALA A 125 15.19 16.44 -29.73
C ALA A 125 14.95 16.26 -31.24
N HIS A 126 15.77 16.86 -32.11
CA HIS A 126 15.78 16.52 -33.53
C HIS A 126 15.85 14.98 -33.66
N ARG A 127 14.83 14.38 -34.29
CA ARG A 127 14.55 12.94 -34.24
C ARG A 127 15.84 12.12 -34.42
N ASN A 128 16.11 11.22 -33.45
CA ASN A 128 17.23 10.26 -33.40
C ASN A 128 18.61 10.75 -32.93
N ASP A 129 18.74 11.78 -32.10
CA ASP A 129 20.03 12.06 -31.43
C ASP A 129 20.44 10.87 -30.51
N PRO A 130 21.52 10.12 -30.83
CA PRO A 130 21.93 8.95 -30.06
C PRO A 130 22.44 9.31 -28.67
N THR A 131 22.93 10.54 -28.48
CA THR A 131 23.46 11.05 -27.20
C THR A 131 22.31 11.25 -26.23
N ILE A 132 21.26 11.98 -26.65
CA ILE A 132 20.07 12.22 -25.82
C ILE A 132 19.37 10.90 -25.47
N ARG A 133 19.33 9.95 -26.42
CA ARG A 133 18.81 8.61 -26.17
C ARG A 133 19.62 7.86 -25.10
N ALA A 134 20.94 7.90 -25.19
CA ALA A 134 21.81 7.25 -24.21
C ALA A 134 21.66 7.89 -22.81
N GLU A 135 21.59 9.23 -22.74
CA GLU A 135 21.36 9.95 -21.50
C GLU A 135 19.98 9.64 -20.90
N GLN A 136 18.92 9.65 -21.70
CA GLN A 136 17.57 9.29 -21.28
C GLN A 136 17.54 7.88 -20.68
N LEU A 137 18.10 6.89 -21.38
CA LEU A 137 18.16 5.51 -20.90
C LEU A 137 18.97 5.38 -19.60
N SER A 138 20.09 6.10 -19.49
CA SER A 138 20.91 6.11 -18.27
C SER A 138 20.16 6.72 -17.08
N SER A 139 19.42 7.82 -17.30
CA SER A 139 18.57 8.45 -16.29
C SER A 139 17.42 7.54 -15.86
N ILE A 140 16.74 6.87 -16.79
CA ILE A 140 15.66 5.91 -16.48
C ILE A 140 16.18 4.77 -15.59
N ARG A 141 17.35 4.22 -15.93
CA ARG A 141 18.00 3.17 -15.12
C ARG A 141 18.40 3.65 -13.72
N SER A 142 18.63 4.95 -13.56
CA SER A 142 19.04 5.59 -12.30
C SER A 142 17.88 6.07 -11.41
N ILE A 143 16.63 6.06 -11.91
CA ILE A 143 15.42 6.42 -11.13
C ILE A 143 15.39 5.79 -9.72
N PRO A 144 15.73 4.52 -9.52
CA PRO A 144 15.70 3.90 -8.20
C PRO A 144 16.64 4.56 -7.20
N SER A 145 17.84 4.91 -7.66
CA SER A 145 18.82 5.64 -6.86
C SER A 145 18.35 7.07 -6.58
N PHE A 146 17.64 7.70 -7.52
CA PHE A 146 17.03 9.03 -7.32
C PHE A 146 15.95 8.99 -6.24
N ILE A 147 15.11 7.95 -6.22
CA ILE A 147 14.09 7.74 -5.18
C ILE A 147 14.73 7.53 -3.81
N GLN A 148 15.77 6.69 -3.74
CA GLN A 148 16.52 6.47 -2.50
C GLN A 148 17.20 7.74 -1.99
N ALA A 149 17.66 8.60 -2.89
CA ALA A 149 18.27 9.89 -2.56
C ALA A 149 17.24 10.97 -2.19
N SER A 150 15.94 10.74 -2.43
CA SER A 150 14.88 11.71 -2.16
C SER A 150 14.31 11.53 -0.75
N ASP A 151 14.10 12.63 -0.03
CA ASP A 151 13.58 12.65 1.33
C ASP A 151 12.07 12.37 1.39
N MET A 152 11.31 12.97 0.47
CA MET A 152 9.85 12.83 0.39
C MET A 152 9.42 12.21 -0.93
N PHE A 153 8.37 11.39 -0.89
CA PHE A 153 7.74 10.83 -2.09
C PHE A 153 6.31 11.37 -2.20
N ILE A 154 5.99 12.01 -3.32
CA ILE A 154 4.64 12.47 -3.64
C ILE A 154 4.09 11.59 -4.77
N ALA A 155 2.97 10.93 -4.54
CA ALA A 155 2.15 10.40 -5.63
C ALA A 155 1.14 11.47 -6.04
N LEU A 156 1.37 12.08 -7.20
CA LEU A 156 0.49 13.10 -7.78
C LEU A 156 -0.56 12.39 -8.63
N VAL A 157 -1.77 12.25 -8.08
CA VAL A 157 -2.83 11.39 -8.62
C VAL A 157 -4.19 12.08 -8.68
N PRO A 158 -4.29 13.32 -9.21
CA PRO A 158 -5.58 13.97 -9.35
C PRO A 158 -6.49 13.19 -10.32
N PRO A 159 -7.80 13.09 -10.02
CA PRO A 159 -8.76 12.43 -10.90
C PRO A 159 -8.89 13.20 -12.21
N LEU A 160 -8.34 12.66 -13.30
CA LEU A 160 -8.29 13.33 -14.60
C LEU A 160 -8.63 12.36 -15.74
N LEU A 161 -9.12 12.87 -16.85
CA LEU A 161 -9.36 12.06 -18.05
C LEU A 161 -8.05 11.84 -18.80
N SER A 162 -7.63 10.58 -18.94
CA SER A 162 -6.49 10.23 -19.78
C SER A 162 -6.89 10.24 -21.26
N ARG A 163 -6.10 10.94 -22.10
CA ARG A 163 -6.32 10.96 -23.55
C ARG A 163 -5.95 9.63 -24.20
N SER A 164 -4.96 8.93 -23.64
CA SER A 164 -4.48 7.66 -24.18
C SER A 164 -5.48 6.52 -23.96
N THR A 165 -6.06 6.43 -22.76
CA THR A 165 -6.98 5.34 -22.41
C THR A 165 -8.46 5.70 -22.54
N ARG A 166 -8.79 6.99 -22.66
CA ARG A 166 -10.17 7.52 -22.61
C ARG A 166 -10.93 7.19 -21.32
N SER A 167 -10.18 6.93 -20.25
CA SER A 167 -10.70 6.60 -18.93
C SER A 167 -10.26 7.61 -17.89
N MET A 168 -11.06 7.77 -16.84
CA MET A 168 -10.62 8.49 -15.64
C MET A 168 -9.43 7.76 -15.02
N VAL A 169 -8.39 8.52 -14.71
CA VAL A 169 -7.19 8.06 -14.00
C VAL A 169 -7.07 8.82 -12.69
N GLY A 170 -6.48 8.19 -11.68
CA GLY A 170 -6.33 8.73 -10.34
C GLY A 170 -5.50 7.78 -9.48
N PHE A 171 -5.75 7.76 -8.17
CA PHE A 171 -4.94 6.95 -7.26
C PHE A 171 -5.04 5.44 -7.54
N SER A 172 -6.24 4.94 -7.82
CA SER A 172 -6.48 3.54 -8.16
C SER A 172 -5.74 3.11 -9.44
N SER A 173 -5.89 3.84 -10.55
CA SER A 173 -5.19 3.51 -11.79
C SER A 173 -3.67 3.65 -11.66
N TRP A 174 -3.18 4.56 -10.82
CA TRP A 174 -1.76 4.70 -10.53
C TRP A 174 -1.22 3.49 -9.76
N LEU A 175 -1.97 2.97 -8.78
CA LEU A 175 -1.58 1.81 -7.97
C LEU A 175 -1.41 0.52 -8.76
N VAL A 176 -1.95 0.38 -9.97
CA VAL A 176 -1.76 -0.82 -10.81
C VAL A 176 -0.57 -0.72 -11.75
N ARG A 177 0.02 0.47 -11.94
CA ARG A 177 1.12 0.64 -12.89
C ARG A 177 2.42 0.03 -12.38
N GLY A 178 3.09 -0.73 -13.24
CA GLY A 178 4.35 -1.39 -12.94
C GLY A 178 5.42 -0.41 -12.45
N TRP A 179 5.70 0.65 -13.20
CA TRP A 179 6.67 1.67 -12.79
C TRP A 179 6.31 2.33 -11.46
N CYS A 180 5.06 2.77 -11.28
CA CYS A 180 4.64 3.44 -10.05
C CYS A 180 4.79 2.52 -8.82
N ARG A 181 4.41 1.24 -8.94
CA ARG A 181 4.67 0.24 -7.89
C ARG A 181 6.16 0.06 -7.63
N THR A 182 6.99 0.00 -8.66
CA THR A 182 8.45 -0.09 -8.51
C THR A 182 8.99 1.10 -7.73
N GLU A 183 8.53 2.31 -8.04
CA GLU A 183 8.99 3.52 -7.37
C GLU A 183 8.63 3.53 -5.88
N MET A 184 7.39 3.15 -5.53
CA MET A 184 6.95 2.98 -4.15
C MET A 184 7.80 1.95 -3.39
N TRP A 185 8.06 0.80 -4.02
CA TRP A 185 8.90 -0.25 -3.45
C TRP A 185 10.33 0.23 -3.22
N CYS A 186 10.92 0.95 -4.19
CA CYS A 186 12.24 1.55 -4.02
C CYS A 186 12.27 2.54 -2.84
N LYS A 187 11.20 3.34 -2.65
CA LYS A 187 11.11 4.26 -1.51
C LYS A 187 11.00 3.52 -0.18
N LEU A 188 10.17 2.49 -0.09
CA LEU A 188 9.99 1.67 1.11
C LEU A 188 11.27 0.89 1.47
N LEU A 189 11.92 0.27 0.49
CA LEU A 189 13.17 -0.47 0.69
C LEU A 189 14.36 0.45 0.97
N GLY A 190 14.37 1.66 0.42
CA GLY A 190 15.42 2.66 0.65
C GLY A 190 15.36 3.32 2.03
N SER A 191 14.17 3.41 2.62
CA SER A 191 13.94 4.14 3.86
C SER A 191 14.36 3.32 5.09
N ASP A 192 14.99 3.99 6.06
CA ASP A 192 15.35 3.41 7.37
C ASP A 192 14.32 3.67 8.46
N THR A 193 13.34 4.54 8.19
CA THR A 193 12.24 4.86 9.10
C THR A 193 11.04 3.98 8.82
N VAL A 194 10.34 3.61 9.89
CA VAL A 194 9.03 2.90 9.85
C VAL A 194 7.95 3.80 9.23
N ASP A 195 8.09 5.12 9.36
CA ASP A 195 7.19 6.12 8.77
C ASP A 195 7.78 6.60 7.45
N VAL A 196 7.57 5.82 6.39
CA VAL A 196 7.97 6.19 5.03
C VAL A 196 7.04 7.30 4.53
N PRO A 197 7.54 8.50 4.21
CA PRO A 197 6.69 9.64 3.87
C PRO A 197 6.22 9.54 2.40
N ILE A 198 5.23 8.70 2.15
CA ILE A 198 4.47 8.67 0.89
C ILE A 198 3.25 9.56 1.06
N LEU A 199 3.24 10.69 0.36
CA LEU A 199 2.15 11.65 0.35
C LEU A 199 1.36 11.51 -0.94
N ILE A 200 0.10 11.13 -0.83
CA ILE A 200 -0.84 11.08 -1.94
C ILE A 200 -1.47 12.46 -2.09
N VAL A 201 -1.34 13.06 -3.27
CA VAL A 201 -1.93 14.36 -3.60
C VAL A 201 -2.96 14.13 -4.72
N SER A 202 -4.23 14.19 -4.35
CA SER A 202 -5.36 14.00 -5.28
C SER A 202 -6.08 15.29 -5.62
N ALA A 203 -5.90 16.35 -4.83
CA ALA A 203 -6.31 17.70 -5.14
C ALA A 203 -5.36 18.69 -4.45
N ALA A 204 -5.49 19.98 -4.77
CA ALA A 204 -4.71 21.05 -4.19
C ALA A 204 -4.81 21.14 -2.64
N ASP A 205 -5.93 20.69 -2.09
CA ASP A 205 -6.29 20.71 -0.68
C ASP A 205 -6.55 19.30 -0.11
N LYS A 206 -6.37 18.24 -0.91
CA LYS A 206 -6.57 16.85 -0.49
C LYS A 206 -5.24 16.08 -0.50
N LEU A 207 -4.67 15.91 0.69
CA LEU A 207 -3.36 15.31 0.92
C LEU A 207 -3.46 14.21 1.98
N GLU A 208 -2.92 13.03 1.67
CA GLU A 208 -3.01 11.87 2.55
C GLU A 208 -1.65 11.18 2.67
N PHE A 209 -1.19 10.94 3.90
CA PHE A 209 -0.13 10.00 4.17
C PHE A 209 -0.71 8.60 4.19
N VAL A 210 -0.26 7.77 3.26
CA VAL A 210 -0.76 6.40 3.10
C VAL A 210 0.31 5.42 3.54
N GLY A 211 -0.05 4.56 4.50
CA GLY A 211 0.79 3.43 4.90
C GLY A 211 0.90 2.38 3.79
N PRO A 212 1.85 1.43 3.90
CA PRO A 212 2.00 0.35 2.92
C PRO A 212 0.81 -0.63 2.86
N TYR A 213 -0.21 -0.42 3.67
CA TYR A 213 -1.31 -1.35 3.91
C TYR A 213 -2.02 -1.83 2.64
N SER A 214 -2.36 -0.90 1.74
CA SER A 214 -3.18 -1.16 0.55
C SER A 214 -2.40 -1.67 -0.66
N TRP A 215 -1.06 -1.65 -0.64
CA TRP A 215 -0.26 -1.88 -1.83
C TRP A 215 0.97 -2.78 -1.63
N VAL A 216 1.39 -3.06 -0.39
CA VAL A 216 2.60 -3.88 -0.12
C VAL A 216 2.46 -5.35 -0.53
N GLN A 217 1.25 -5.83 -0.80
CA GLN A 217 1.08 -7.16 -1.40
C GLN A 217 1.18 -7.12 -2.93
N ALA A 218 1.01 -5.93 -3.52
CA ALA A 218 1.02 -5.68 -4.95
C ALA A 218 2.46 -5.48 -5.45
N LEU A 219 3.03 -6.52 -6.05
CA LEU A 219 4.38 -6.48 -6.63
C LEU A 219 4.32 -6.03 -8.09
N ALA A 220 5.05 -4.96 -8.44
CA ALA A 220 5.15 -4.39 -9.79
C ALA A 220 5.41 -5.45 -10.88
N GLN A 221 6.41 -6.28 -10.62
CA GLN A 221 6.94 -7.30 -11.49
C GLN A 221 5.98 -8.48 -11.73
N ASN A 222 5.03 -8.72 -10.81
CA ASN A 222 4.05 -9.80 -10.94
C ASN A 222 2.73 -9.31 -11.53
N GLU A 223 2.22 -8.19 -11.01
CA GLU A 223 0.84 -7.76 -11.21
C GLU A 223 0.74 -6.34 -11.79
N GLY A 224 1.87 -5.68 -12.04
CA GLY A 224 1.89 -4.33 -12.57
C GLY A 224 1.60 -4.29 -14.06
N ASP A 225 0.82 -3.29 -14.46
CA ASP A 225 0.54 -2.94 -15.85
C ASP A 225 1.67 -2.09 -16.42
N PHE A 226 2.25 -2.52 -17.54
CA PHE A 226 3.31 -1.81 -18.23
C PHE A 226 2.83 -1.35 -19.60
N ALA A 227 3.07 -0.07 -19.92
CA ALA A 227 2.86 0.43 -21.28
C ALA A 227 3.82 -0.24 -22.28
N MET A 228 5.04 -0.55 -21.83
CA MET A 228 6.03 -1.33 -22.58
C MET A 228 6.44 -2.54 -21.74
N GLU A 229 6.05 -3.75 -22.17
CA GLU A 229 6.28 -4.97 -21.39
C GLU A 229 7.79 -5.26 -21.15
N GLY A 230 8.68 -4.77 -22.02
CA GLY A 230 10.13 -4.84 -21.82
C GLY A 230 10.61 -4.17 -20.53
N ASP A 231 9.89 -3.18 -20.02
CA ASP A 231 10.23 -2.48 -18.77
C ASP A 231 10.04 -3.37 -17.53
N ARG A 232 9.23 -4.43 -17.61
CA ARG A 232 9.00 -5.33 -16.48
C ARG A 232 10.30 -5.94 -15.97
N HIS A 233 11.19 -6.33 -16.88
CA HIS A 233 12.50 -6.90 -16.54
C HIS A 233 13.41 -5.86 -15.88
N LEU A 234 13.39 -4.62 -16.37
CA LEU A 234 14.13 -3.51 -15.77
C LEU A 234 13.64 -3.25 -14.35
N CYS A 235 12.33 -3.04 -14.17
CA CYS A 235 11.70 -2.86 -12.87
C CYS A 235 11.99 -3.99 -11.88
N ARG A 236 11.99 -5.25 -12.35
CA ARG A 236 12.39 -6.40 -11.52
C ARG A 236 13.84 -6.28 -11.03
N SER A 237 14.78 -6.03 -11.95
CA SER A 237 16.21 -5.90 -11.60
C SER A 237 16.48 -4.76 -10.61
N VAL A 238 15.73 -3.68 -10.77
CA VAL A 238 15.75 -2.50 -9.91
C VAL A 238 15.30 -2.83 -8.49
N VAL A 239 14.12 -3.45 -8.36
CA VAL A 239 13.56 -3.79 -7.05
C VAL A 239 14.44 -4.83 -6.35
N GLN A 240 15.01 -5.78 -7.11
CA GLN A 240 15.98 -6.73 -6.59
C GLN A 240 17.19 -6.03 -5.96
N GLY A 241 17.82 -5.09 -6.67
CA GLY A 241 18.96 -4.35 -6.14
C GLY A 241 18.64 -3.57 -4.85
N ALA A 242 17.47 -2.91 -4.81
CA ALA A 242 17.00 -2.23 -3.61
C ALA A 242 16.74 -3.20 -2.44
N LEU A 243 16.18 -4.38 -2.74
CA LEU A 243 15.91 -5.43 -1.76
C LEU A 243 17.20 -6.03 -1.19
N ASP A 244 18.19 -6.29 -2.04
CA ASP A 244 19.50 -6.81 -1.63
C ASP A 244 20.20 -5.87 -0.65
N LEU A 245 20.21 -4.57 -0.95
CA LEU A 245 20.75 -3.54 -0.05
C LEU A 245 20.00 -3.47 1.28
N LYS A 246 18.66 -3.51 1.24
CA LYS A 246 17.84 -3.49 2.46
C LYS A 246 18.10 -4.73 3.31
N LEU A 247 18.15 -5.92 2.71
CA LEU A 247 18.47 -7.16 3.41
C LEU A 247 19.87 -7.15 4.02
N ALA A 248 20.87 -6.63 3.30
CA ALA A 248 22.24 -6.48 3.80
C ALA A 248 22.31 -5.55 5.03
N ARG A 249 21.53 -4.46 5.03
CA ARG A 249 21.41 -3.54 6.18
C ARG A 249 20.69 -4.20 7.36
N LEU A 250 19.50 -4.76 7.12
CA LEU A 250 18.70 -5.43 8.15
C LEU A 250 19.38 -6.65 8.76
N ALA A 251 20.25 -7.31 8.00
CA ALA A 251 21.05 -8.42 8.50
C ALA A 251 21.89 -8.04 9.74
N GLN A 252 22.38 -6.79 9.77
CA GLN A 252 23.24 -6.24 10.82
C GLN A 252 22.45 -5.81 12.06
N ASP A 253 21.17 -5.45 11.91
CA ASP A 253 20.31 -5.00 13.01
C ASP A 253 19.47 -6.16 13.59
N LYS A 254 19.87 -6.67 14.76
CA LYS A 254 19.14 -7.72 15.47
C LYS A 254 17.72 -7.30 15.88
N LYS A 255 17.44 -6.00 16.08
CA LYS A 255 16.11 -5.52 16.48
C LYS A 255 15.09 -5.65 15.34
N GLN A 256 15.55 -5.60 14.09
CA GLN A 256 14.71 -5.72 12.90
C GLN A 256 14.71 -7.14 12.31
N ARG A 257 15.03 -8.17 13.11
CA ARG A 257 15.13 -9.56 12.63
C ARG A 257 13.84 -10.07 12.00
N SER A 258 12.67 -9.70 12.52
CA SER A 258 11.38 -10.10 11.94
C SER A 258 11.17 -9.49 10.55
N TRP A 259 11.54 -8.22 10.37
CA TRP A 259 11.46 -7.57 9.06
C TRP A 259 12.45 -8.14 8.05
N PHE A 260 13.69 -8.42 8.49
CA PHE A 260 14.68 -9.16 7.68
C PHE A 260 14.11 -10.50 7.20
N ARG A 261 13.55 -11.31 8.12
CA ARG A 261 13.01 -12.64 7.80
C ARG A 261 11.80 -12.56 6.87
N TYR A 262 10.93 -11.56 7.03
CA TYR A 262 9.79 -11.34 6.16
C TYR A 262 10.24 -11.08 4.72
N LEU A 263 11.13 -10.10 4.53
CA LEU A 263 11.66 -9.75 3.21
C LEU A 263 12.46 -10.91 2.59
N ALA A 264 13.28 -11.61 3.38
CA ALA A 264 14.05 -12.75 2.91
C ALA A 264 13.16 -13.91 2.45
N ALA A 265 12.07 -14.20 3.19
CA ALA A 265 11.12 -15.23 2.82
C ALA A 265 10.34 -14.86 1.55
N ARG A 266 10.00 -13.58 1.36
CA ARG A 266 9.35 -13.06 0.15
C ARG A 266 10.30 -12.87 -1.03
N TYR A 267 11.62 -13.05 -0.88
CA TYR A 267 12.62 -12.71 -1.89
C TYR A 267 12.29 -13.28 -3.28
N ALA A 268 11.90 -14.56 -3.34
CA ALA A 268 11.53 -15.22 -4.59
C ALA A 268 10.34 -14.54 -5.29
N ASP A 269 9.37 -13.98 -4.54
CA ASP A 269 8.25 -13.25 -5.13
C ASP A 269 8.70 -11.94 -5.77
N PHE A 270 9.67 -11.25 -5.16
CA PHE A 270 10.21 -10.00 -5.68
C PHE A 270 10.99 -10.19 -6.98
N ILE A 271 11.56 -11.36 -7.21
CA ILE A 271 12.32 -11.63 -8.45
C ILE A 271 11.58 -12.57 -9.40
N CYS A 272 10.32 -12.90 -9.10
CA CYS A 272 9.51 -13.85 -9.85
C CYS A 272 10.16 -15.24 -9.98
N ALA A 273 10.96 -15.66 -8.99
CA ALA A 273 11.58 -16.97 -8.93
C ALA A 273 10.59 -18.04 -8.44
N PRO A 274 10.84 -19.33 -8.73
CA PRO A 274 10.09 -20.43 -8.14
C PRO A 274 10.30 -20.49 -6.62
N ALA A 275 9.37 -21.18 -5.94
CA ALA A 275 9.52 -21.45 -4.52
C ALA A 275 10.82 -22.25 -4.25
N PRO A 276 11.61 -21.87 -3.24
CA PRO A 276 12.84 -22.57 -2.90
C PRO A 276 12.55 -23.90 -2.21
N SER A 277 13.49 -24.84 -2.34
CA SER A 277 13.53 -26.09 -1.56
C SER A 277 14.90 -26.18 -0.89
N ARG A 278 15.04 -25.61 0.31
CA ARG A 278 16.33 -25.52 1.00
C ARG A 278 16.60 -26.76 1.83
N ASN A 279 17.87 -27.13 1.97
CA ASN A 279 18.29 -28.04 3.03
C ASN A 279 18.31 -27.29 4.39
N ALA A 280 18.58 -28.02 5.48
CA ALA A 280 18.57 -27.43 6.83
C ALA A 280 19.65 -26.36 7.04
N GLU A 281 20.87 -26.60 6.56
CA GLU A 281 22.00 -25.68 6.74
C GLU A 281 21.74 -24.36 6.01
N ASP A 282 21.29 -24.45 4.76
CA ASP A 282 20.92 -23.29 3.94
C ASP A 282 19.77 -22.51 4.58
N PHE A 283 18.75 -23.20 5.08
CA PHE A 283 17.61 -22.55 5.73
C PHE A 283 18.01 -21.80 7.01
N VAL A 284 18.79 -22.46 7.88
CA VAL A 284 19.30 -21.86 9.13
C VAL A 284 20.14 -20.63 8.82
N SER A 285 21.07 -20.74 7.87
CA SER A 285 21.95 -19.65 7.45
C SER A 285 21.16 -18.49 6.84
N HIS A 286 20.27 -18.79 5.88
CA HIS A 286 19.47 -17.80 5.15
C HIS A 286 18.61 -16.93 6.07
N PHE A 287 17.93 -17.55 7.05
CA PHE A 287 17.08 -16.84 8.01
C PHE A 287 17.78 -16.46 9.32
N ARG A 288 19.08 -16.72 9.41
CA ARG A 288 19.94 -16.38 10.55
C ARG A 288 19.39 -16.95 11.86
N PHE A 289 19.02 -18.22 11.84
CA PHE A 289 18.83 -19.01 13.05
C PHE A 289 20.20 -19.52 13.53
N SER A 290 20.35 -19.84 14.82
CA SER A 290 21.60 -20.39 15.34
C SER A 290 21.78 -21.88 15.04
N SER A 291 20.67 -22.61 14.95
CA SER A 291 20.64 -24.05 14.62
C SER A 291 19.23 -24.48 14.24
N MET A 292 19.07 -25.73 13.81
CA MET A 292 17.74 -26.32 13.56
C MET A 292 16.91 -26.47 14.84
N GLU A 293 17.53 -26.75 15.98
CA GLU A 293 16.86 -26.80 17.28
C GLU A 293 16.34 -25.41 17.67
N ALA A 294 17.09 -24.36 17.34
CA ALA A 294 16.64 -22.99 17.51
C ALA A 294 15.45 -22.66 16.58
N CYS A 295 15.41 -23.18 15.36
CA CYS A 295 14.24 -23.05 14.47
C CYS A 295 12.96 -23.60 15.13
N VAL A 296 13.06 -24.73 15.82
CA VAL A 296 11.93 -25.39 16.49
C VAL A 296 11.52 -24.71 17.79
N SER A 297 12.48 -24.17 18.55
CA SER A 297 12.25 -23.60 19.88
C SER A 297 11.99 -22.09 19.89
N THR A 298 12.31 -21.36 18.81
CA THR A 298 12.04 -19.92 18.72
C THR A 298 10.54 -19.65 18.78
N ARG A 299 10.12 -18.79 19.73
CA ARG A 299 8.73 -18.34 19.91
C ARG A 299 8.57 -16.82 19.78
N SER A 300 9.68 -16.08 19.69
CA SER A 300 9.69 -14.62 19.60
C SER A 300 10.10 -14.13 18.21
N GLY A 301 9.44 -13.06 17.76
CA GLY A 301 9.61 -12.54 16.40
C GLY A 301 9.18 -13.55 15.35
N MET A 302 9.57 -13.32 14.10
CA MET A 302 9.22 -14.21 12.98
C MET A 302 9.96 -15.55 13.08
N GLY A 303 9.21 -16.62 13.35
CA GLY A 303 9.71 -17.99 13.57
C GLY A 303 9.98 -18.76 12.28
N ALA A 304 10.56 -19.95 12.41
CA ALA A 304 10.97 -20.78 11.27
C ALA A 304 9.78 -21.27 10.42
N VAL A 305 8.66 -21.65 11.07
CA VAL A 305 7.44 -22.07 10.36
C VAL A 305 6.90 -20.93 9.48
N ALA A 306 6.83 -19.71 10.03
CA ALA A 306 6.46 -18.52 9.26
C ALA A 306 7.41 -18.28 8.08
N CYS A 307 8.73 -18.43 8.27
CA CYS A 307 9.71 -18.26 7.21
C CYS A 307 9.56 -19.31 6.09
N ALA A 308 9.36 -20.58 6.45
CA ALA A 308 9.18 -21.68 5.49
C ALA A 308 7.87 -21.52 4.71
N ALA A 309 6.76 -21.28 5.42
CA ALA A 309 5.44 -21.08 4.82
C ALA A 309 5.41 -19.84 3.90
N LEU A 310 5.92 -18.70 4.37
CA LEU A 310 5.99 -17.48 3.57
C LEU A 310 6.96 -17.59 2.38
N SER A 311 7.96 -18.47 2.45
CA SER A 311 8.81 -18.79 1.29
C SER A 311 8.15 -19.72 0.28
N GLY A 312 7.13 -20.48 0.70
CA GLY A 312 6.64 -21.64 -0.06
C GLY A 312 7.57 -22.86 0.00
N ASP A 313 8.47 -22.94 0.98
CA ASP A 313 9.40 -24.06 1.16
C ASP A 313 8.67 -25.22 1.88
N ILE A 314 7.83 -25.94 1.12
CA ILE A 314 6.94 -26.99 1.63
C ILE A 314 7.72 -28.13 2.30
N ALA A 315 8.87 -28.51 1.73
CA ALA A 315 9.70 -29.57 2.28
C ALA A 315 10.25 -29.18 3.66
N MET A 316 10.76 -27.95 3.81
CA MET A 316 11.22 -27.44 5.09
C MET A 316 10.07 -27.25 6.09
N LEU A 317 8.92 -26.78 5.63
CA LEU A 317 7.72 -26.64 6.48
C LEU A 317 7.34 -27.98 7.13
N ARG A 318 7.21 -29.04 6.33
CA ARG A 318 6.94 -30.40 6.82
C ARG A 318 8.00 -30.87 7.80
N ARG A 319 9.27 -30.63 7.49
CA ARG A 319 10.40 -31.00 8.36
C ARG A 319 10.31 -30.31 9.73
N LEU A 320 10.06 -29.01 9.77
CA LEU A 320 9.94 -28.24 11.02
C LEU A 320 8.78 -28.75 11.88
N VAL A 321 7.63 -29.04 11.28
CA VAL A 321 6.47 -29.57 12.01
C VAL A 321 6.72 -30.99 12.52
N ASN A 322 7.39 -31.84 11.74
CA ASN A 322 7.83 -33.16 12.21
C ASN A 322 8.78 -33.07 13.40
N MET A 323 9.61 -32.02 13.45
CA MET A 323 10.45 -31.68 14.60
C MET A 323 9.69 -31.00 15.75
N LYS A 324 8.35 -30.97 15.70
CA LYS A 324 7.47 -30.37 16.72
C LYS A 324 7.56 -28.84 16.84
N ALA A 325 7.93 -28.15 15.76
CA ALA A 325 7.76 -26.70 15.69
C ALA A 325 6.25 -26.35 15.76
N SER A 326 5.92 -25.29 16.49
CA SER A 326 4.53 -24.83 16.60
C SER A 326 4.09 -24.08 15.34
N LEU A 327 2.85 -24.32 14.92
CA LEU A 327 2.20 -23.61 13.82
C LEU A 327 1.75 -22.21 14.22
N GLU A 328 1.32 -22.00 15.47
CA GLU A 328 0.68 -20.75 15.93
C GLU A 328 1.60 -19.91 16.84
N ALA A 329 2.71 -20.44 17.37
CA ALA A 329 3.41 -19.75 18.46
C ALA A 329 4.36 -18.61 18.02
N THR A 330 4.04 -17.89 16.95
CA THR A 330 4.93 -16.86 16.39
C THR A 330 4.60 -15.48 16.97
N LYS A 331 5.29 -15.05 18.04
CA LYS A 331 5.08 -13.73 18.66
C LYS A 331 5.76 -12.61 17.87
N ILE A 332 5.20 -12.28 16.71
CA ILE A 332 5.70 -11.21 15.83
C ILE A 332 5.14 -9.86 16.28
N PRO A 333 5.99 -8.82 16.44
CA PRO A 333 5.48 -7.46 16.57
C PRO A 333 4.70 -7.09 15.29
N ALA A 334 3.69 -6.23 15.38
CA ALA A 334 3.00 -5.76 14.19
C ALA A 334 4.02 -5.22 13.16
N LEU A 335 4.03 -5.80 11.97
CA LEU A 335 4.89 -5.37 10.86
C LEU A 335 4.05 -4.48 9.96
N TRP A 336 3.94 -3.21 10.35
CA TRP A 336 3.12 -2.24 9.64
C TRP A 336 3.60 -2.05 8.20
N GLU A 337 4.91 -2.13 7.99
CA GLU A 337 5.55 -2.11 6.68
C GLU A 337 5.11 -3.24 5.77
N ALA A 338 4.59 -4.33 6.33
CA ALA A 338 4.11 -5.53 5.64
C ALA A 338 2.58 -5.65 5.61
N ALA A 339 1.85 -4.68 6.18
CA ALA A 339 0.42 -4.79 6.43
C ALA A 339 0.02 -5.98 7.35
N LEU A 340 0.94 -6.48 8.16
CA LEU A 340 0.70 -7.64 9.01
C LEU A 340 0.27 -7.24 10.43
N PRO A 341 -0.80 -7.84 10.98
CA PRO A 341 -1.23 -7.58 12.35
C PRO A 341 -0.21 -8.06 13.37
N LEU A 342 -0.42 -7.65 14.63
CA LEU A 342 0.34 -8.20 15.75
C LEU A 342 0.10 -9.71 15.85
N ASN A 343 1.17 -10.49 16.02
CA ASN A 343 1.13 -11.95 16.07
C ASN A 343 0.45 -12.59 14.83
N ALA A 344 0.68 -12.05 13.63
CA ALA A 344 0.21 -12.71 12.42
C ALA A 344 0.70 -14.17 12.35
N SER A 345 -0.23 -15.13 12.31
CA SER A 345 0.11 -16.54 12.19
C SER A 345 0.72 -16.86 10.80
N PRO A 346 1.50 -17.95 10.67
CA PRO A 346 2.00 -18.41 9.37
C PRO A 346 0.88 -18.59 8.33
N LEU A 347 -0.32 -19.02 8.76
CA LEU A 347 -1.47 -19.16 7.88
C LEU A 347 -1.92 -17.80 7.34
N ILE A 348 -2.17 -16.82 8.21
CA ILE A 348 -2.53 -15.44 7.82
C ILE A 348 -1.49 -14.85 6.84
N MET A 349 -0.21 -15.05 7.12
CA MET A 349 0.89 -14.60 6.26
C MET A 349 0.87 -15.19 4.85
N THR A 350 0.43 -16.44 4.70
CA THR A 350 0.32 -17.06 3.37
C THR A 350 -0.89 -16.57 2.60
N LEU A 351 -2.02 -16.30 3.27
CA LEU A 351 -3.27 -15.86 2.64
C LEU A 351 -3.16 -14.47 1.99
N THR A 352 -2.29 -13.62 2.50
CA THR A 352 -2.02 -12.29 1.92
C THR A 352 -1.16 -12.33 0.65
N ARG A 353 -0.63 -13.50 0.24
CA ARG A 353 0.23 -13.69 -0.95
C ARG A 353 -0.51 -14.06 -2.23
N GLY A 354 -1.85 -13.99 -2.25
CA GLY A 354 -2.62 -14.40 -3.41
C GLY A 354 -2.36 -15.86 -3.80
N ASN A 355 -2.39 -16.12 -5.11
CA ASN A 355 -2.19 -17.47 -5.67
C ASN A 355 -0.87 -18.12 -5.24
N ARG A 356 0.18 -17.33 -4.97
CA ARG A 356 1.50 -17.86 -4.57
C ARG A 356 1.54 -18.40 -3.15
N GLY A 357 0.57 -18.01 -2.31
CA GLY A 357 0.43 -18.48 -0.94
C GLY A 357 -0.37 -19.78 -0.81
N GLU A 358 -1.17 -20.14 -1.81
CA GLU A 358 -2.19 -21.19 -1.69
C GLU A 358 -1.61 -22.56 -1.35
N ALA A 359 -0.53 -22.98 -2.02
CA ALA A 359 0.10 -24.27 -1.73
C ALA A 359 0.65 -24.36 -0.30
N ALA A 360 1.19 -23.25 0.22
CA ALA A 360 1.68 -23.20 1.60
C ALA A 360 0.53 -23.14 2.62
N ALA A 361 -0.54 -22.41 2.31
CA ALA A 361 -1.75 -22.36 3.13
C ALA A 361 -2.40 -23.75 3.23
N GLU A 362 -2.54 -24.46 2.11
CA GLU A 362 -3.09 -25.81 2.06
C GLU A 362 -2.23 -26.79 2.88
N GLU A 363 -0.91 -26.70 2.74
CA GLU A 363 -0.01 -27.55 3.52
C GLU A 363 -0.11 -27.27 5.04
N LEU A 364 -0.19 -25.99 5.45
CA LEU A 364 -0.39 -25.64 6.86
C LEU A 364 -1.67 -26.24 7.42
N LEU A 365 -2.77 -26.19 6.67
CA LEU A 365 -4.06 -26.78 7.06
C LEU A 365 -4.00 -28.31 7.14
N LYS A 366 -3.32 -28.98 6.20
CA LYS A 366 -3.04 -30.43 6.27
C LYS A 366 -2.23 -30.81 7.51
N LEU A 367 -1.32 -29.92 7.91
CA LEU A 367 -0.52 -30.04 9.14
C LEU A 367 -1.28 -29.63 10.41
N ARG A 368 -2.59 -29.33 10.29
CA ARG A 368 -3.52 -28.97 11.37
C ARG A 368 -3.30 -27.57 11.96
N ALA A 369 -2.89 -26.60 11.12
CA ALA A 369 -3.07 -25.19 11.48
C ALA A 369 -4.56 -24.90 11.69
N ASP A 370 -4.88 -24.08 12.69
CA ASP A 370 -6.27 -23.78 13.01
C ASP A 370 -6.82 -22.70 12.05
N ALA A 371 -7.82 -23.07 11.27
CA ALA A 371 -8.46 -22.20 10.29
C ALA A 371 -9.23 -21.03 10.92
N ASN A 372 -9.47 -21.07 12.24
CA ASN A 372 -10.14 -20.05 13.03
C ASN A 372 -9.22 -19.38 14.07
N ALA A 373 -7.91 -19.69 14.06
CA ALA A 373 -6.97 -19.09 15.00
C ALA A 373 -6.95 -17.56 14.83
N VAL A 374 -7.41 -16.87 15.88
CA VAL A 374 -7.34 -15.41 15.95
C VAL A 374 -6.24 -15.03 16.91
N GLU A 375 -5.16 -14.50 16.36
CA GLU A 375 -4.02 -14.04 17.12
C GLU A 375 -3.96 -12.50 17.20
N GLY A 376 -3.66 -12.00 18.40
CA GLY A 376 -3.43 -10.57 18.65
C GLY A 376 -4.68 -9.71 18.42
N ASN A 377 -4.51 -8.63 17.64
CA ASN A 377 -5.59 -7.75 17.18
C ASN A 377 -6.07 -8.11 15.75
N GLY A 378 -5.68 -9.29 15.25
CA GLY A 378 -6.06 -9.77 13.93
C GLY A 378 -7.51 -10.23 13.85
N GLY A 379 -8.03 -10.34 12.63
CA GLY A 379 -9.28 -11.05 12.35
C GLY A 379 -9.05 -12.54 12.13
N ALA A 380 -10.14 -13.31 11.96
CA ALA A 380 -10.07 -14.70 11.52
C ALA A 380 -9.25 -14.83 10.21
N PRO A 381 -8.56 -15.96 9.98
CA PRO A 381 -7.79 -16.18 8.75
C PRO A 381 -8.57 -15.87 7.46
N VAL A 382 -9.86 -16.20 7.42
CA VAL A 382 -10.77 -15.90 6.29
C VAL A 382 -10.80 -14.41 5.92
N ALA A 383 -10.64 -13.51 6.89
CA ALA A 383 -10.61 -12.06 6.65
C ALA A 383 -9.39 -11.60 5.82
N TYR A 384 -8.37 -12.44 5.68
CA TYR A 384 -7.12 -12.16 4.96
C TYR A 384 -7.05 -12.86 3.59
N CYS A 385 -8.08 -13.61 3.21
CA CYS A 385 -8.17 -14.22 1.90
C CYS A 385 -8.14 -13.18 0.78
N THR A 386 -7.31 -13.45 -0.22
CA THR A 386 -7.17 -12.60 -1.41
C THR A 386 -7.66 -13.31 -2.69
N THR A 387 -7.91 -14.62 -2.63
CA THR A 387 -8.37 -15.43 -3.77
C THR A 387 -9.60 -16.26 -3.43
N PRO A 388 -10.51 -16.56 -4.39
CA PRO A 388 -11.64 -17.44 -4.15
C PRO A 388 -11.23 -18.81 -3.61
N ASN A 389 -10.17 -19.39 -4.17
CA ASN A 389 -9.65 -20.69 -3.75
C ASN A 389 -9.18 -20.69 -2.30
N SER A 390 -8.57 -19.61 -1.81
CA SER A 390 -8.18 -19.50 -0.40
C SER A 390 -9.39 -19.51 0.56
N VAL A 391 -10.54 -18.96 0.14
CA VAL A 391 -11.80 -19.03 0.90
C VAL A 391 -12.33 -20.46 0.89
N ASP A 392 -12.46 -21.07 -0.29
CA ASP A 392 -12.95 -22.45 -0.44
C ASP A 392 -12.12 -23.43 0.39
N LEU A 393 -10.79 -23.26 0.36
CA LEU A 393 -9.85 -24.05 1.13
C LEU A 393 -10.06 -23.90 2.64
N LEU A 394 -10.13 -22.68 3.18
CA LEU A 394 -10.34 -22.49 4.62
C LEU A 394 -11.67 -23.08 5.09
N VAL A 395 -12.75 -22.89 4.32
CA VAL A 395 -14.06 -23.47 4.63
C VAL A 395 -14.01 -25.00 4.63
N ALA A 396 -13.30 -25.61 3.68
CA ALA A 396 -13.12 -27.07 3.63
C ALA A 396 -12.40 -27.63 4.88
N TYR A 397 -11.60 -26.80 5.56
CA TYR A 397 -10.94 -27.13 6.82
C TYR A 397 -11.67 -26.57 8.06
N GLY A 398 -12.93 -26.17 7.92
CA GLY A 398 -13.81 -25.82 9.04
C GLY A 398 -13.74 -24.37 9.51
N ALA A 399 -13.29 -23.44 8.65
CA ALA A 399 -13.34 -22.02 8.97
C ALA A 399 -14.79 -21.51 9.11
N ASP A 400 -15.04 -20.74 10.16
CA ASP A 400 -16.30 -20.05 10.39
C ASP A 400 -16.30 -18.70 9.66
N VAL A 401 -17.09 -18.62 8.59
CA VAL A 401 -17.22 -17.43 7.73
C VAL A 401 -17.89 -16.23 8.42
N ASN A 402 -18.51 -16.46 9.59
CA ASN A 402 -19.21 -15.45 10.39
C ASN A 402 -18.55 -15.26 11.77
N LEU A 403 -17.33 -15.76 11.98
CA LEU A 403 -16.62 -15.67 13.25
C LEU A 403 -16.41 -14.21 13.67
N ARG A 404 -17.00 -13.83 14.80
CA ARG A 404 -16.86 -12.48 15.40
C ARG A 404 -16.31 -12.60 16.80
N LEU A 405 -15.33 -11.76 17.11
CA LEU A 405 -14.68 -11.74 18.42
C LEU A 405 -14.76 -10.36 19.07
N ALA A 406 -15.00 -10.37 20.37
CA ALA A 406 -14.98 -9.17 21.18
C ALA A 406 -13.56 -8.56 21.24
N PRO A 407 -13.42 -7.23 21.40
CA PRO A 407 -14.51 -6.27 21.57
C PRO A 407 -15.08 -5.74 20.24
N THR A 408 -14.33 -5.81 19.13
CA THR A 408 -14.68 -5.13 17.88
C THR A 408 -15.83 -5.80 17.12
N MET A 409 -15.99 -7.12 17.30
CA MET A 409 -17.02 -7.95 16.64
C MET A 409 -17.03 -7.82 15.10
N ILE A 410 -15.86 -7.53 14.50
CA ILE A 410 -15.71 -7.42 13.04
C ILE A 410 -15.88 -8.81 12.44
N SER A 411 -16.78 -8.96 11.45
CA SER A 411 -16.94 -10.20 10.70
C SER A 411 -15.83 -10.38 9.65
N PRO A 412 -15.56 -11.61 9.19
CA PRO A 412 -14.58 -11.86 8.13
C PRO A 412 -14.88 -11.06 6.87
N LEU A 413 -16.17 -10.93 6.51
CA LEU A 413 -16.61 -10.13 5.37
C LEU A 413 -16.27 -8.63 5.52
N CYS A 414 -16.50 -8.05 6.70
CA CYS A 414 -16.09 -6.67 6.98
C CYS A 414 -14.57 -6.50 6.90
N GLY A 415 -13.80 -7.47 7.43
CA GLY A 415 -12.34 -7.48 7.36
C GLY A 415 -11.81 -7.54 5.92
N MET A 416 -12.43 -8.35 5.06
CA MET A 416 -12.10 -8.42 3.63
C MET A 416 -12.38 -7.11 2.90
N CYS A 417 -13.53 -6.47 3.19
CA CYS A 417 -13.88 -5.17 2.61
C CYS A 417 -12.88 -4.09 3.03
N ALA A 418 -12.49 -4.05 4.30
CA ALA A 418 -11.49 -3.11 4.82
C ALA A 418 -10.10 -3.27 4.17
N ARG A 419 -9.80 -4.46 3.65
CA ARG A 419 -8.50 -4.81 3.02
C ARG A 419 -8.52 -4.69 1.51
N GLY A 420 -9.65 -4.31 0.93
CA GLY A 420 -9.82 -4.25 -0.52
C GLY A 420 -9.72 -5.62 -1.21
N ALA A 421 -10.26 -6.66 -0.59
CA ALA A 421 -10.32 -7.98 -1.21
C ALA A 421 -11.00 -7.92 -2.59
N PRO A 422 -10.53 -8.69 -3.60
CA PRO A 422 -11.13 -8.70 -4.92
C PRO A 422 -12.61 -9.12 -4.90
N PRO A 423 -13.43 -8.66 -5.85
CA PRO A 423 -14.87 -8.93 -5.85
C PRO A 423 -15.18 -10.43 -5.97
N ALA A 424 -14.37 -11.18 -6.72
CA ALA A 424 -14.49 -12.63 -6.83
C ALA A 424 -14.27 -13.34 -5.48
N THR A 425 -13.34 -12.84 -4.66
CA THR A 425 -13.03 -13.39 -3.33
C THR A 425 -14.16 -13.09 -2.36
N VAL A 426 -14.70 -11.85 -2.39
CA VAL A 426 -15.90 -11.46 -1.62
C VAL A 426 -17.11 -12.33 -2.01
N ALA A 427 -17.34 -12.53 -3.32
CA ALA A 427 -18.40 -13.39 -3.83
C ALA A 427 -18.25 -14.85 -3.38
N ALA A 428 -17.03 -15.38 -3.34
CA ALA A 428 -16.75 -16.72 -2.83
C ALA A 428 -17.14 -16.86 -1.36
N LEU A 429 -16.82 -15.87 -0.53
CA LEU A 429 -17.21 -15.87 0.88
C LEU A 429 -18.74 -15.82 1.06
N LEU A 430 -19.43 -15.00 0.28
CA LEU A 430 -20.90 -14.92 0.27
C LEU A 430 -21.55 -16.25 -0.16
N LYS A 431 -20.96 -16.95 -1.13
CA LYS A 431 -21.41 -18.29 -1.56
C LYS A 431 -21.37 -19.31 -0.42
N HIS A 432 -20.42 -19.19 0.50
CA HIS A 432 -20.33 -20.00 1.72
C HIS A 432 -21.22 -19.50 2.86
N ARG A 433 -22.23 -18.69 2.56
CA ARG A 433 -23.25 -18.18 3.50
C ARG A 433 -22.69 -17.23 4.56
N ALA A 434 -21.67 -16.44 4.21
CA ALA A 434 -21.33 -15.28 5.01
C ALA A 434 -22.49 -14.28 5.03
N GLU A 435 -22.85 -13.82 6.22
CA GLU A 435 -23.97 -12.93 6.42
C GLU A 435 -23.59 -11.49 6.05
N VAL A 436 -24.20 -10.99 4.96
CA VAL A 436 -23.87 -9.67 4.38
C VAL A 436 -24.11 -8.49 5.34
N ASN A 437 -25.14 -8.59 6.18
CA ASN A 437 -25.55 -7.55 7.13
C ASN A 437 -25.23 -7.91 8.58
N LEU A 438 -24.23 -8.78 8.81
CA LEU A 438 -23.82 -9.20 10.15
C LEU A 438 -23.13 -8.06 10.92
N ASN A 439 -23.92 -7.26 11.63
CA ASN A 439 -23.44 -6.01 12.24
C ASN A 439 -23.95 -5.77 13.66
N GLU A 440 -24.32 -6.81 14.40
CA GLU A 440 -24.78 -6.66 15.78
C GLU A 440 -23.61 -6.56 16.77
N GLY A 441 -23.54 -5.46 17.52
CA GLY A 441 -22.58 -5.28 18.61
C GLY A 441 -21.17 -4.88 18.15
N GLY A 442 -20.28 -4.63 19.11
CA GLY A 442 -18.94 -4.10 18.83
C GLY A 442 -19.00 -2.78 18.05
N LEU A 443 -18.25 -2.68 16.95
CA LEU A 443 -18.31 -1.52 16.04
C LEU A 443 -19.68 -1.37 15.36
N GLY A 444 -20.41 -2.46 15.16
CA GLY A 444 -21.77 -2.46 14.64
C GLY A 444 -21.93 -2.09 13.16
N GLN A 445 -20.83 -1.91 12.43
CA GLN A 445 -20.84 -1.48 11.03
C GLN A 445 -20.88 -2.66 10.06
N SER A 446 -21.66 -2.52 8.99
CA SER A 446 -21.83 -3.53 7.94
C SER A 446 -20.64 -3.60 6.97
N ALA A 447 -20.58 -4.67 6.17
CA ALA A 447 -19.56 -4.83 5.14
C ALA A 447 -19.54 -3.67 4.12
N LEU A 448 -20.72 -3.15 3.77
CA LEU A 448 -20.86 -2.03 2.83
C LEU A 448 -20.33 -0.71 3.43
N GLN A 449 -20.47 -0.51 4.75
CA GLN A 449 -19.84 0.61 5.47
C GLN A 449 -18.32 0.49 5.47
N PHE A 450 -17.78 -0.69 5.82
CA PHE A 450 -16.33 -0.92 5.78
C PHE A 450 -15.77 -0.71 4.38
N MET A 451 -16.41 -1.25 3.35
CA MET A 451 -16.00 -0.99 1.95
C MET A 451 -15.94 0.52 1.67
N SER A 452 -16.96 1.28 2.10
CA SER A 452 -17.03 2.73 1.86
C SER A 452 -15.95 3.51 2.61
N ILE A 453 -15.71 3.18 3.89
CA ILE A 453 -14.69 3.82 4.73
C ILE A 453 -13.27 3.59 4.18
N PHE A 454 -13.02 2.40 3.64
CA PHE A 454 -11.73 2.00 3.09
C PHE A 454 -11.73 2.01 1.54
N ALA A 455 -12.59 2.81 0.92
CA ALA A 455 -12.71 2.87 -0.53
C ALA A 455 -11.53 3.58 -1.20
N ASN A 456 -10.89 4.53 -0.51
CA ASN A 456 -9.79 5.28 -1.09
C ASN A 456 -8.58 4.38 -1.35
N GLY A 457 -8.10 4.35 -2.60
CA GLY A 457 -7.02 3.46 -3.02
C GLY A 457 -7.42 1.99 -3.20
N ASN A 458 -8.69 1.62 -2.97
CA ASN A 458 -9.20 0.29 -3.25
C ASN A 458 -9.68 0.20 -4.71
N LEU A 459 -8.95 -0.59 -5.52
CA LEU A 459 -9.21 -0.81 -6.95
C LEU A 459 -10.58 -1.42 -7.25
N HIS A 460 -11.16 -2.08 -6.25
CA HIS A 460 -12.35 -2.90 -6.40
C HIS A 460 -13.55 -2.35 -5.64
N SER A 461 -13.46 -1.16 -5.07
CA SER A 461 -14.51 -0.60 -4.20
C SER A 461 -15.90 -0.61 -4.86
N VAL A 462 -16.00 -0.17 -6.12
CA VAL A 462 -17.26 -0.16 -6.88
C VAL A 462 -17.78 -1.57 -7.16
N GLN A 463 -16.93 -2.49 -7.63
CA GLN A 463 -17.33 -3.86 -7.95
C GLN A 463 -17.70 -4.66 -6.69
N VAL A 464 -17.00 -4.43 -5.58
CA VAL A 464 -17.32 -5.00 -4.28
C VAL A 464 -18.64 -4.42 -3.77
N ALA A 465 -18.87 -3.10 -3.90
CA ALA A 465 -20.16 -2.50 -3.57
C ALA A 465 -21.30 -3.17 -4.35
N GLN A 466 -21.13 -3.35 -5.66
CA GLN A 466 -22.10 -4.04 -6.49
C GLN A 466 -22.33 -5.49 -6.01
N THR A 467 -21.26 -6.24 -5.73
CA THR A 467 -21.34 -7.62 -5.24
C THR A 467 -22.12 -7.71 -3.91
N LEU A 468 -21.88 -6.77 -2.99
CA LEU A 468 -22.59 -6.70 -1.71
C LEU A 468 -24.08 -6.36 -1.90
N LEU A 469 -24.40 -5.44 -2.82
CA LEU A 469 -25.79 -5.06 -3.12
C LEU A 469 -26.58 -6.17 -3.79
N GLU A 470 -25.95 -6.92 -4.71
CA GLU A 470 -26.53 -8.13 -5.31
C GLU A 470 -26.80 -9.20 -4.25
N ALA A 471 -26.00 -9.23 -3.18
CA ALA A 471 -26.22 -10.07 -2.00
C ALA A 471 -27.20 -9.46 -0.97
N ALA A 472 -27.93 -8.40 -1.31
CA ALA A 472 -28.89 -7.70 -0.46
C ALA A 472 -28.29 -6.96 0.75
N ALA A 473 -27.13 -6.32 0.59
CA ALA A 473 -26.61 -5.36 1.55
C ALA A 473 -27.56 -4.16 1.73
N GLU A 474 -27.86 -3.78 2.97
CA GLU A 474 -28.84 -2.74 3.30
C GLU A 474 -28.21 -1.33 3.30
N VAL A 475 -28.35 -0.57 2.21
CA VAL A 475 -27.72 0.76 2.00
C VAL A 475 -28.05 1.81 3.08
N ASN A 476 -29.27 1.76 3.62
CA ASN A 476 -29.81 2.78 4.52
C ASN A 476 -30.01 2.29 5.96
N LYS A 477 -29.55 1.08 6.29
CA LYS A 477 -29.65 0.60 7.66
C LYS A 477 -28.48 1.16 8.49
N PRO A 478 -28.75 1.86 9.60
CA PRO A 478 -27.70 2.39 10.45
C PRO A 478 -26.94 1.27 11.17
N ALA A 479 -25.71 1.55 11.57
CA ALA A 479 -24.89 0.61 12.33
C ALA A 479 -25.52 0.27 13.69
N ASN A 480 -25.47 -1.01 14.08
CA ASN A 480 -25.96 -1.48 15.37
C ASN A 480 -24.81 -1.54 16.40
N ILE A 481 -24.36 -0.35 16.81
CA ILE A 481 -23.18 -0.17 17.67
C ILE A 481 -23.41 -0.75 19.07
N GLY A 482 -22.44 -1.53 19.55
CA GLY A 482 -22.43 -2.04 20.92
C GLY A 482 -22.24 -0.96 22.00
N PRO A 483 -22.56 -1.24 23.27
CA PRO A 483 -22.57 -0.23 24.33
C PRO A 483 -21.24 0.51 24.52
N VAL A 484 -20.11 -0.21 24.47
CA VAL A 484 -18.76 0.38 24.62
C VAL A 484 -18.46 1.37 23.50
N PHE A 485 -18.72 0.98 22.24
CA PHE A 485 -18.45 1.85 21.10
C PHE A 485 -19.45 3.00 20.97
N ARG A 486 -20.65 2.89 21.55
CA ARG A 486 -21.57 4.02 21.67
C ARG A 486 -21.02 5.11 22.60
N ILE A 487 -20.34 4.74 23.67
CA ILE A 487 -19.63 5.70 24.54
C ILE A 487 -18.48 6.34 23.76
N VAL A 488 -17.71 5.54 23.00
CA VAL A 488 -16.62 6.05 22.14
C VAL A 488 -17.16 7.04 21.12
N GLU A 489 -18.25 6.73 20.41
CA GLU A 489 -18.90 7.63 19.46
C GLU A 489 -19.27 8.96 20.12
N MET A 490 -19.91 8.93 21.29
CA MET A 490 -20.32 10.15 21.98
C MET A 490 -19.15 11.01 22.43
N ALA A 491 -18.09 10.39 22.95
CA ALA A 491 -16.85 11.08 23.28
C ALA A 491 -16.21 11.69 22.02
N SER A 492 -16.16 10.96 20.91
CA SER A 492 -15.60 11.42 19.65
C SER A 492 -16.41 12.58 19.04
N ARG A 493 -17.74 12.59 19.16
CA ARG A 493 -18.56 13.75 18.78
C ARG A 493 -18.23 14.97 19.62
N GLY A 494 -18.05 14.80 20.94
CA GLY A 494 -17.60 15.87 21.83
C GLY A 494 -16.24 16.45 21.42
N VAL A 495 -15.27 15.58 21.13
CA VAL A 495 -13.94 16.00 20.65
C VAL A 495 -14.04 16.72 19.30
N LYS A 496 -14.85 16.22 18.37
CA LYS A 496 -15.10 16.82 17.05
C LYS A 496 -15.68 18.24 17.16
N LEU A 497 -16.56 18.50 18.13
CA LEU A 497 -17.12 19.84 18.36
C LEU A 497 -16.09 20.81 18.96
N CYS A 498 -15.12 20.31 19.72
CA CYS A 498 -14.10 21.13 20.38
C CYS A 498 -12.80 21.28 19.56
N THR A 499 -12.69 20.61 18.41
CA THR A 499 -11.46 20.55 17.62
C THR A 499 -11.72 21.03 16.21
N LYS A 500 -10.96 22.02 15.71
CA LYS A 500 -11.11 22.53 14.34
C LYS A 500 -10.81 21.48 13.27
N GLU A 501 -9.82 20.63 13.52
CA GLU A 501 -9.34 19.59 12.60
C GLU A 501 -9.15 18.27 13.38
N PRO A 502 -10.25 17.54 13.68
CA PRO A 502 -10.17 16.27 14.37
C PRO A 502 -9.49 15.22 13.46
N PRO A 503 -8.67 14.30 14.02
CA PRO A 503 -8.13 13.19 13.24
C PRO A 503 -9.25 12.39 12.56
N LEU A 504 -8.99 11.88 11.35
CA LEU A 504 -9.96 11.08 10.60
C LEU A 504 -10.56 9.92 11.41
N LEU A 505 -9.77 9.29 12.29
CA LEU A 505 -10.25 8.26 13.21
C LEU A 505 -11.30 8.78 14.21
N VAL A 506 -11.13 10.00 14.73
CA VAL A 506 -12.12 10.64 15.59
C VAL A 506 -13.38 10.95 14.79
N SER A 507 -13.24 11.41 13.55
CA SER A 507 -14.37 11.63 12.64
C SER A 507 -15.11 10.31 12.34
N TRP A 508 -14.40 9.21 12.11
CA TRP A 508 -15.01 7.89 11.94
C TRP A 508 -15.79 7.47 13.19
N PHE A 509 -15.15 7.53 14.36
CA PHE A 509 -15.83 7.18 15.60
C PHE A 509 -17.08 8.05 15.85
N ALA A 510 -17.01 9.35 15.55
CA ALA A 510 -18.14 10.27 15.70
C ALA A 510 -19.32 9.94 14.77
N GLU A 511 -19.06 9.36 13.60
CA GLU A 511 -20.06 9.00 12.58
C GLU A 511 -20.34 7.49 12.53
N MET A 512 -19.94 6.70 13.54
CA MET A 512 -20.08 5.24 13.49
C MET A 512 -21.52 4.78 13.26
N SER A 513 -22.51 5.49 13.80
CA SER A 513 -23.94 5.10 13.75
C SER A 513 -24.61 5.44 12.42
N THR A 514 -23.85 6.00 11.47
CA THR A 514 -24.37 6.34 10.14
C THR A 514 -24.75 5.10 9.33
N THR A 515 -25.40 5.32 8.19
CA THR A 515 -25.75 4.27 7.22
C THR A 515 -24.58 4.00 6.27
N PRO A 516 -24.56 2.90 5.49
CA PRO A 516 -23.60 2.75 4.39
C PRO A 516 -23.53 3.96 3.45
N LEU A 517 -24.67 4.55 3.09
CA LEU A 517 -24.68 5.77 2.28
C LEU A 517 -24.01 6.95 3.00
N GLY A 518 -24.29 7.15 4.29
CA GLY A 518 -23.62 8.19 5.07
C GLY A 518 -22.11 7.96 5.19
N ALA A 519 -21.68 6.71 5.37
CA ALA A 519 -20.27 6.35 5.37
C ALA A 519 -19.59 6.64 4.01
N ALA A 520 -20.28 6.35 2.89
CA ALA A 520 -19.80 6.72 1.56
C ALA A 520 -19.70 8.25 1.38
N SER A 521 -20.63 9.03 1.93
CA SER A 521 -20.59 10.50 1.89
C SER A 521 -19.46 11.10 2.71
N PHE A 522 -19.16 10.54 3.89
CA PHE A 522 -18.10 11.06 4.75
C PHE A 522 -16.70 10.56 4.39
N PHE A 523 -16.58 9.31 3.93
CA PHE A 523 -15.29 8.61 3.80
C PHE A 523 -15.07 7.96 2.44
N GLY A 524 -16.10 7.89 1.60
CA GLY A 524 -16.03 7.25 0.28
C GLY A 524 -15.21 8.05 -0.74
N CYS A 525 -15.04 7.45 -1.91
CA CYS A 525 -14.41 8.10 -3.05
C CYS A 525 -15.48 8.56 -4.06
N PRO A 526 -15.17 9.52 -4.96
CA PRO A 526 -16.13 10.01 -5.95
C PRO A 526 -16.77 8.90 -6.80
N GLU A 527 -16.03 7.82 -7.08
CA GLU A 527 -16.48 6.67 -7.87
C GLU A 527 -17.54 5.84 -7.13
N THR A 528 -17.40 5.64 -5.82
CA THR A 528 -18.40 4.90 -5.04
C THR A 528 -19.64 5.75 -4.77
N LEU A 529 -19.50 7.06 -4.62
CA LEU A 529 -20.62 7.99 -4.47
C LEU A 529 -21.44 8.16 -5.74
N SER A 530 -20.79 8.21 -6.90
CA SER A 530 -21.46 8.30 -8.20
C SER A 530 -22.04 6.98 -8.69
N PHE A 531 -21.73 5.87 -8.01
CA PHE A 531 -22.29 4.56 -8.34
C PHE A 531 -23.80 4.55 -8.09
N LYS A 532 -24.58 4.25 -9.14
CA LYS A 532 -26.05 4.33 -9.13
C LYS A 532 -26.71 3.51 -8.00
N GLY A 533 -26.09 2.43 -7.55
CA GLY A 533 -26.61 1.60 -6.46
C GLY A 533 -26.43 2.18 -5.05
N LEU A 534 -25.53 3.14 -4.87
CA LEU A 534 -25.35 3.90 -3.62
C LEU A 534 -25.98 5.29 -3.72
N GLY A 535 -25.94 5.91 -4.91
CA GLY A 535 -26.31 7.31 -5.16
C GLY A 535 -27.68 7.56 -5.81
N GLN A 536 -28.65 6.65 -5.80
CA GLN A 536 -30.00 6.92 -6.31
C GLN A 536 -30.83 7.85 -5.39
N PHE A 537 -30.25 8.97 -4.92
CA PHE A 537 -30.92 10.11 -4.30
C PHE A 537 -30.18 11.45 -4.54
N THR A 538 -29.39 11.58 -5.62
CA THR A 538 -28.81 12.87 -6.04
C THR A 538 -29.67 13.65 -7.04
N ALA A 539 -30.98 13.51 -6.95
CA ALA A 539 -31.91 14.59 -7.28
C ALA A 539 -32.45 15.09 -5.94
N TRP A 540 -32.40 16.39 -5.69
CA TRP A 540 -32.66 17.09 -4.41
C TRP A 540 -31.45 17.29 -3.47
N CYS A 541 -30.47 18.05 -3.96
CA CYS A 541 -29.79 19.10 -3.20
C CYS A 541 -29.52 20.27 -4.14
#